data_AF-A0A1C2AX74-F1
#
_entry.id   AF-A0A1C2AX74-F1
#
_cell.length_a   1.000
_cell.length_b   1.000
_cell.length_c   1.000
_cell.angle_alpha   90.00
_cell.angle_beta   90.00
_cell.angle_gamma   90.00
#
_symmetry.space_group_name_H-M   'P 1'
#
loop_
_entity.id
_entity.type
_entity.pdbx_description
1 polymer ?
#
loop_
_entity_poly.entity_id
_entity_poly.type
_entity_poly.pdbx_seq_one_letter_code
_entity_poly.pdbx_strand_id
1 'polypeptide(L)'
;MLLKRFAKTVDGKYQTLGARDGEYNLKNFFAEDPEVLKLVSSLSKDEIDKLKRGGHDFKKLYAAFNAAVKTKGKPTVILAKTKKGYGMGKAGESKMTNHQQKELNLDALKEFRDRFQLDIPDNKLENMEFYKPDENSEEIKYLKKRRETLGGSLPKRSFKKVELVTPKIEKHSNFLFEESDREYSTTTGLVRSLGNIMRDKEFGKRVVPIVA
;
A
#
# COMPACT_ATOMS: atom_id res chain seq x y z
N MET A 1 -14.65 -26.39 -10.25
CA MET A 1 -16.06 -25.99 -10.31
C MET A 1 -16.32 -24.66 -9.58
N LEU A 2 -16.02 -24.54 -8.28
CA LEU A 2 -16.03 -23.27 -7.53
C LEU A 2 -15.20 -22.13 -8.17
N LEU A 3 -14.01 -22.42 -8.70
CA LEU A 3 -13.19 -21.42 -9.41
C LEU A 3 -13.91 -20.79 -10.62
N LYS A 4 -14.71 -21.57 -11.36
CA LYS A 4 -15.52 -21.05 -12.47
C LYS A 4 -16.59 -20.08 -11.96
N ARG A 5 -17.18 -20.35 -10.79
CA ARG A 5 -18.13 -19.44 -10.13
C ARG A 5 -17.45 -18.15 -9.72
N PHE A 6 -16.28 -18.22 -9.08
CA PHE A 6 -15.53 -17.03 -8.71
C PHE A 6 -15.17 -16.14 -9.91
N ALA A 7 -14.79 -16.75 -11.05
CA ALA A 7 -14.44 -16.03 -12.26
C ALA A 7 -15.63 -15.35 -12.96
N LYS A 8 -16.84 -15.91 -12.83
CA LYS A 8 -18.08 -15.34 -13.41
C LYS A 8 -18.71 -14.25 -12.53
N THR A 9 -18.40 -14.23 -11.24
CA THR A 9 -18.94 -13.24 -10.31
C THR A 9 -18.27 -11.89 -10.51
N VAL A 10 -19.04 -10.89 -10.95
CA VAL A 10 -18.58 -9.51 -11.14
C VAL A 10 -18.38 -8.77 -9.81
N ASP A 11 -17.62 -7.69 -9.83
CA ASP A 11 -17.26 -6.91 -8.64
C ASP A 11 -18.48 -6.35 -7.90
N GLY A 12 -19.50 -5.88 -8.62
CA GLY A 12 -20.75 -5.40 -8.01
C GLY A 12 -21.40 -6.47 -7.13
N LYS A 13 -21.42 -7.72 -7.60
CA LYS A 13 -21.93 -8.85 -6.81
C LYS A 13 -21.01 -9.18 -5.62
N TYR A 14 -19.69 -9.15 -5.80
CA TYR A 14 -18.76 -9.30 -4.65
C TYR A 14 -18.93 -8.20 -3.60
N GLN A 15 -19.31 -6.99 -3.99
CA GLN A 15 -19.58 -5.91 -3.07
C GLN A 15 -20.84 -6.21 -2.24
N THR A 16 -21.93 -6.65 -2.89
CA THR A 16 -23.16 -7.07 -2.20
C THR A 16 -22.92 -8.24 -1.26
N LEU A 17 -22.19 -9.27 -1.70
CA LEU A 17 -21.83 -10.43 -0.86
C LEU A 17 -20.98 -10.01 0.36
N GLY A 18 -20.16 -8.96 0.23
CA GLY A 18 -19.41 -8.40 1.36
C GLY A 18 -20.26 -7.60 2.34
N ALA A 19 -21.36 -6.99 1.88
CA ALA A 19 -22.24 -6.16 2.71
C ALA A 19 -23.37 -6.94 3.41
N ARG A 20 -23.50 -8.24 3.11
CA ARG A 20 -24.57 -9.12 3.61
C ARG A 20 -23.98 -10.27 4.41
N ASP A 21 -24.85 -10.99 5.11
CA ASP A 21 -24.51 -12.09 6.00
C ASP A 21 -24.29 -13.43 5.28
N GLY A 22 -23.93 -14.45 6.05
CA GLY A 22 -23.74 -15.81 5.57
C GLY A 22 -24.99 -16.45 4.97
N GLU A 23 -26.19 -16.09 5.42
CA GLU A 23 -27.44 -16.60 4.85
C GLU A 23 -27.66 -16.07 3.44
N TYR A 24 -27.49 -14.76 3.26
CA TYR A 24 -27.54 -14.16 1.93
C TYR A 24 -26.47 -14.76 1.01
N ASN A 25 -25.24 -14.94 1.52
CA ASN A 25 -24.14 -15.50 0.74
C ASN A 25 -24.39 -16.97 0.36
N LEU A 26 -24.95 -17.78 1.26
CA LEU A 26 -25.37 -19.15 0.97
C LEU A 26 -26.40 -19.16 -0.17
N LYS A 27 -27.45 -18.36 -0.08
CA LYS A 27 -28.53 -18.33 -1.08
C LYS A 27 -28.11 -17.73 -2.42
N ASN A 28 -27.33 -16.65 -2.41
CA ASN A 28 -27.06 -15.81 -3.60
C ASN A 28 -25.66 -16.01 -4.20
N PHE A 29 -24.90 -16.99 -3.71
CA PHE A 29 -23.63 -17.40 -4.32
C PHE A 29 -23.46 -18.92 -4.36
N PHE A 30 -23.59 -19.61 -3.22
CA PHE A 30 -23.33 -21.05 -3.14
C PHE A 30 -24.49 -21.90 -3.67
N ALA A 31 -25.74 -21.55 -3.33
CA ALA A 31 -26.94 -22.29 -3.74
C ALA A 31 -27.35 -22.07 -5.20
N GLU A 32 -26.72 -21.12 -5.90
CA GLU A 32 -26.94 -20.91 -7.34
C GLU A 32 -26.33 -22.03 -8.20
N ASP A 33 -25.59 -22.94 -7.58
CA ASP A 33 -24.96 -24.07 -8.24
C ASP A 33 -24.90 -25.30 -7.30
N PRO A 34 -25.61 -26.42 -7.61
CA PRO A 34 -25.75 -27.56 -6.70
C PRO A 34 -24.43 -28.18 -6.21
N GLU A 35 -23.41 -28.30 -7.07
CA GLU A 35 -22.14 -28.87 -6.58
C GLU A 35 -21.31 -27.84 -5.78
N VAL A 36 -21.49 -26.53 -6.00
CA VAL A 36 -20.87 -25.50 -5.13
C VAL A 36 -21.55 -25.48 -3.76
N LEU A 37 -22.88 -25.64 -3.71
CA LEU A 37 -23.63 -25.77 -2.47
C LEU A 37 -23.14 -26.97 -1.64
N LYS A 38 -22.86 -28.09 -2.30
CA LYS A 38 -22.33 -29.29 -1.65
C LYS A 38 -20.96 -29.06 -1.00
N LEU A 39 -20.14 -28.15 -1.52
CA LEU A 39 -18.83 -27.82 -0.91
C LEU A 39 -18.95 -27.11 0.45
N VAL A 40 -20.08 -26.45 0.71
CA VAL A 40 -20.32 -25.72 1.95
C VAL A 40 -21.41 -26.34 2.81
N SER A 41 -21.88 -27.55 2.49
CA SER A 41 -23.00 -28.18 3.18
C SER A 41 -22.73 -28.49 4.65
N SER A 42 -21.45 -28.61 5.04
CA SER A 42 -21.03 -28.79 6.43
C SER A 42 -20.76 -27.47 7.17
N LEU A 43 -20.81 -26.33 6.48
CA LEU A 43 -20.56 -25.03 7.08
C LEU A 43 -21.87 -24.42 7.57
N SER A 44 -21.85 -23.91 8.78
CA SER A 44 -22.90 -23.03 9.29
C SER A 44 -22.91 -21.69 8.54
N LYS A 45 -24.02 -20.97 8.61
CA LYS A 45 -24.15 -19.61 8.06
C LYS A 45 -23.06 -18.68 8.63
N ASP A 46 -22.75 -18.80 9.92
CA ASP A 46 -21.72 -17.99 10.58
C ASP A 46 -20.30 -18.32 10.07
N GLU A 47 -20.02 -19.59 9.76
CA GLU A 47 -18.74 -19.98 9.15
C GLU A 47 -18.61 -19.47 7.72
N ILE A 48 -19.71 -19.46 6.96
CA ILE A 48 -19.75 -18.85 5.63
C ILE A 48 -19.49 -17.34 5.72
N ASP A 49 -20.08 -16.66 6.71
CA ASP A 49 -19.87 -15.22 6.93
C ASP A 49 -18.41 -14.89 7.31
N LYS A 50 -17.74 -15.82 8.00
CA LYS A 50 -16.32 -15.70 8.40
C LYS A 50 -15.32 -15.95 7.26
N LEU A 51 -15.75 -16.34 6.05
CA LEU A 51 -14.85 -16.55 4.92
C LEU A 51 -14.12 -15.25 4.53
N LYS A 52 -12.79 -15.28 4.59
CA LYS A 52 -11.94 -14.09 4.41
C LYS A 52 -11.49 -13.91 2.97
N ARG A 53 -11.32 -12.66 2.57
CA ARG A 53 -10.59 -12.31 1.33
C ARG A 53 -9.09 -12.42 1.59
N GLY A 54 -8.32 -12.81 0.57
CA GLY A 54 -6.88 -13.07 0.72
C GLY A 54 -6.05 -11.87 1.21
N GLY A 55 -6.49 -10.64 0.96
CA GLY A 55 -5.85 -9.43 1.47
C GLY A 55 -5.97 -9.23 2.99
N HIS A 56 -6.77 -10.04 3.68
CA HIS A 56 -6.93 -10.05 5.15
C HIS A 56 -6.34 -11.32 5.79
N ASP A 57 -5.63 -12.14 5.01
CA ASP A 57 -4.91 -13.32 5.49
C ASP A 57 -3.41 -13.06 5.45
N PHE A 58 -2.79 -12.90 6.62
CA PHE A 58 -1.36 -12.60 6.74
C PHE A 58 -0.47 -13.70 6.16
N LYS A 59 -0.91 -14.97 6.14
CA LYS A 59 -0.14 -16.05 5.49
C LYS A 59 -0.12 -15.86 3.98
N LYS A 60 -1.24 -15.45 3.38
CA LYS A 60 -1.34 -15.16 1.94
C LYS A 60 -0.55 -13.91 1.56
N LEU A 61 -0.64 -12.84 2.36
CA LEU A 61 0.16 -11.63 2.15
C LEU A 61 1.66 -11.92 2.26
N TYR A 62 2.10 -12.61 3.30
CA TYR A 62 3.50 -12.99 3.46
C TYR A 62 4.00 -13.83 2.27
N ALA A 63 3.23 -14.84 1.85
CA ALA A 63 3.58 -15.65 0.69
C ALA A 63 3.75 -14.81 -0.59
N ALA A 64 2.84 -13.85 -0.82
CA ALA A 64 2.91 -12.94 -1.97
C ALA A 64 4.14 -12.02 -1.92
N PHE A 65 4.43 -11.38 -0.78
CA PHE A 65 5.61 -10.53 -0.61
C PHE A 65 6.91 -11.34 -0.71
N ASN A 66 6.97 -12.54 -0.13
CA ASN A 66 8.13 -13.43 -0.23
C ASN A 66 8.39 -13.86 -1.68
N ALA A 67 7.35 -14.17 -2.44
CA ALA A 67 7.47 -14.47 -3.87
C ALA A 67 7.95 -13.24 -4.68
N ALA A 68 7.44 -12.05 -4.35
CA ALA A 68 7.86 -10.80 -4.99
C ALA A 68 9.35 -10.51 -4.77
N VAL A 69 9.85 -10.64 -3.53
CA VAL A 69 11.28 -10.43 -3.20
C VAL A 69 12.21 -11.41 -3.95
N LYS A 70 11.73 -12.64 -4.20
CA LYS A 70 12.46 -13.67 -4.93
C LYS A 70 12.41 -13.52 -6.46
N THR A 71 11.46 -12.74 -6.98
CA THR A 71 11.32 -12.54 -8.43
C THR A 71 12.46 -11.68 -8.97
N LYS A 72 13.08 -12.11 -10.06
CA LYS A 72 14.19 -11.42 -10.74
C LYS A 72 13.83 -11.14 -12.20
N GLY A 73 14.47 -10.13 -12.78
CA GLY A 73 14.34 -9.79 -14.21
C GLY A 73 13.05 -9.08 -14.62
N LYS A 74 12.09 -8.89 -13.70
CA LYS A 74 10.85 -8.14 -13.96
C LYS A 74 10.24 -7.58 -12.67
N PRO A 75 9.45 -6.48 -12.76
CA PRO A 75 8.67 -6.00 -11.62
C PRO A 75 7.56 -7.00 -11.24
N THR A 76 7.11 -6.93 -9.99
CA THR A 76 5.98 -7.72 -9.46
C THR A 76 4.87 -6.79 -9.00
N VAL A 77 3.63 -7.12 -9.38
CA VAL A 77 2.42 -6.46 -8.88
C VAL A 77 1.64 -7.45 -8.02
N ILE A 78 1.31 -7.07 -6.77
CA ILE A 78 0.49 -7.87 -5.87
C ILE A 78 -0.94 -7.30 -5.86
N LEU A 79 -1.90 -8.08 -6.37
CA LEU A 79 -3.32 -7.73 -6.37
C LEU A 79 -4.01 -8.28 -5.11
N ALA A 80 -3.96 -7.51 -4.02
CA ALA A 80 -4.57 -7.91 -2.75
C ALA A 80 -6.08 -7.61 -2.73
N LYS A 81 -6.92 -8.65 -2.82
CA LYS A 81 -8.38 -8.50 -2.65
C LYS A 81 -8.71 -8.27 -1.18
N THR A 82 -9.11 -7.05 -0.82
CA THR A 82 -9.51 -6.65 0.54
C THR A 82 -11.01 -6.35 0.61
N LYS A 83 -11.50 -6.02 1.81
CA LYS A 83 -12.87 -5.54 2.06
C LYS A 83 -12.77 -4.11 2.60
N LYS A 84 -13.47 -3.16 1.97
CA LYS A 84 -13.50 -1.76 2.41
C LYS A 84 -14.18 -1.66 3.78
N GLY A 85 -13.59 -0.93 4.71
CA GLY A 85 -14.11 -0.79 6.08
C GLY A 85 -14.07 -2.09 6.90
N TYR A 86 -13.14 -3.01 6.61
CA TYR A 86 -13.01 -4.27 7.34
C TYR A 86 -12.90 -4.03 8.84
N GLY A 87 -13.80 -4.65 9.60
CA GLY A 87 -13.82 -4.53 11.04
C GLY A 87 -14.53 -3.30 11.59
N MET A 88 -15.12 -2.47 10.74
CA MET A 88 -15.97 -1.34 11.16
C MET A 88 -17.44 -1.73 11.35
N GLY A 89 -17.77 -3.03 11.31
CA GLY A 89 -19.12 -3.52 11.57
C GLY A 89 -20.17 -2.86 10.67
N LYS A 90 -21.35 -2.57 11.26
CA LYS A 90 -22.47 -1.93 10.54
C LYS A 90 -22.19 -0.47 10.15
N ALA A 91 -21.16 0.16 10.72
CA ALA A 91 -20.85 1.57 10.51
C ALA A 91 -20.16 1.85 9.16
N GLY A 92 -19.46 0.88 8.56
CA GLY A 92 -18.73 1.16 7.30
C GLY A 92 -18.27 -0.06 6.49
N GLU A 93 -18.45 -1.28 6.99
CA GLU A 93 -17.95 -2.47 6.29
C GLU A 93 -18.76 -2.74 5.02
N SER A 94 -18.11 -2.69 3.85
CA SER A 94 -18.72 -2.86 2.53
C SER A 94 -19.86 -1.87 2.16
N LYS A 95 -20.06 -0.80 2.94
CA LYS A 95 -21.02 0.27 2.61
C LYS A 95 -20.35 1.39 1.80
N MET A 96 -21.11 1.98 0.88
CA MET A 96 -20.75 3.21 0.17
C MET A 96 -21.26 4.41 0.99
N THR A 97 -20.74 4.61 2.20
CA THR A 97 -21.07 5.79 3.00
C THR A 97 -20.35 7.01 2.45
N ASN A 98 -21.06 8.13 2.28
CA ASN A 98 -20.47 9.41 1.91
C ASN A 98 -19.51 9.86 3.02
N HIS A 99 -18.42 10.54 2.64
CA HIS A 99 -17.44 11.18 3.54
C HIS A 99 -18.02 12.30 4.44
N GLN A 100 -19.35 12.43 4.54
CA GLN A 100 -20.06 13.48 5.27
C GLN A 100 -20.65 13.02 6.62
N GLN A 101 -20.47 11.76 7.04
CA GLN A 101 -20.82 11.38 8.42
C GLN A 101 -19.81 12.02 9.40
N LYS A 102 -20.13 13.26 9.79
CA LYS A 102 -19.39 14.11 10.72
C LYS A 102 -19.58 13.72 12.20
N GLU A 103 -20.40 12.71 12.50
CA GLU A 103 -20.63 12.24 13.86
C GLU A 103 -19.96 10.88 14.06
N LEU A 104 -18.96 10.83 14.94
CA LEU A 104 -18.38 9.60 15.44
C LEU A 104 -19.42 8.92 16.34
N ASN A 105 -20.01 7.82 15.86
CA ASN A 105 -20.90 6.99 16.66
C ASN A 105 -20.07 6.22 17.71
N LEU A 106 -20.22 6.56 18.99
CA LEU A 106 -19.54 5.90 20.10
C LEU A 106 -19.80 4.39 20.12
N ASP A 107 -21.00 3.93 19.75
CA ASP A 107 -21.33 2.51 19.67
C ASP A 107 -20.48 1.81 18.59
N ALA A 108 -20.20 2.48 17.48
CA ALA A 108 -19.32 1.94 16.45
C ALA A 108 -17.86 1.85 16.92
N LEU A 109 -17.41 2.78 17.78
CA LEU A 109 -16.09 2.69 18.42
C LEU A 109 -16.02 1.55 19.43
N LYS A 110 -17.08 1.33 20.22
CA LYS A 110 -17.20 0.17 21.13
C LYS A 110 -17.19 -1.14 20.35
N GLU A 111 -18.00 -1.26 19.29
CA GLU A 111 -17.98 -2.43 18.40
C GLU A 111 -16.59 -2.69 17.80
N PHE A 112 -15.89 -1.64 17.36
CA PHE A 112 -14.53 -1.75 16.84
C PHE A 112 -13.55 -2.24 17.92
N ARG A 113 -13.56 -1.62 19.10
CA ARG A 113 -12.74 -2.04 20.25
C ARG A 113 -12.96 -3.51 20.57
N ASP A 114 -14.21 -3.94 20.72
CA ASP A 114 -14.57 -5.30 21.12
C ASP A 114 -14.18 -6.31 20.05
N ARG A 115 -14.40 -5.97 18.77
CA ARG A 115 -14.02 -6.82 17.64
C ARG A 115 -12.51 -7.09 17.58
N PHE A 116 -11.71 -6.06 17.85
CA PHE A 116 -10.24 -6.17 17.87
C PHE A 116 -9.67 -6.49 19.25
N GLN A 117 -10.54 -6.74 20.25
CA GLN A 117 -10.18 -7.11 21.61
C GLN A 117 -9.18 -6.11 22.24
N LEU A 118 -9.42 -4.82 22.02
CA LEU A 118 -8.56 -3.76 22.53
C LEU A 118 -8.91 -3.46 24.00
N ASP A 119 -7.90 -3.44 24.87
CA ASP A 119 -8.04 -3.14 26.30
C ASP A 119 -8.17 -1.61 26.53
N ILE A 120 -9.34 -1.06 26.18
CA ILE A 120 -9.65 0.36 26.30
C ILE A 120 -10.98 0.53 27.06
N PRO A 121 -10.99 1.17 28.24
CA PRO A 121 -12.21 1.39 28.99
C PRO A 121 -13.13 2.42 28.30
N ASP A 122 -14.44 2.31 28.54
CA ASP A 122 -15.48 3.14 27.89
C ASP A 122 -15.22 4.65 28.02
N ASN A 123 -14.82 5.11 29.21
CA ASN A 123 -14.54 6.52 29.46
C ASN A 123 -13.42 7.09 28.58
N LYS A 124 -12.41 6.27 28.25
CA LYS A 124 -11.32 6.67 27.35
C LYS A 124 -11.76 6.71 25.89
N LEU A 125 -12.71 5.86 25.50
CA LEU A 125 -13.33 5.91 24.16
C LEU A 125 -14.17 7.19 24.01
N GLU A 126 -14.95 7.55 25.04
CA GLU A 126 -15.75 8.78 25.06
C GLU A 126 -14.89 10.03 24.91
N ASN A 127 -13.72 10.05 25.57
CA ASN A 127 -12.74 11.14 25.47
C ASN A 127 -11.87 11.10 24.21
N MET A 128 -12.04 10.08 23.35
CA MET A 128 -11.19 9.81 22.17
C MET A 128 -9.69 9.81 22.49
N GLU A 129 -9.32 9.25 23.64
CA GLU A 129 -7.93 9.15 24.06
C GLU A 129 -7.15 8.19 23.15
N PHE A 130 -5.92 8.57 22.80
CA PHE A 130 -5.02 7.65 22.10
C PHE A 130 -4.67 6.47 23.00
N TYR A 131 -4.88 5.25 22.49
CA TYR A 131 -4.39 4.05 23.15
C TYR A 131 -2.90 3.84 22.84
N LYS A 132 -2.10 3.80 23.89
CA LYS A 132 -0.69 3.41 23.85
C LYS A 132 -0.50 2.23 24.80
N PRO A 133 -0.17 1.01 24.31
CA PRO A 133 0.18 -0.10 25.17
C PRO A 133 1.38 0.23 26.08
N ASP A 134 1.52 -0.52 27.18
CA ASP A 134 2.65 -0.38 28.09
C ASP A 134 3.99 -0.60 27.35
N GLU A 135 5.03 0.19 27.68
CA GLU A 135 6.34 0.09 27.04
C GLU A 135 7.01 -1.28 27.25
N ASN A 136 6.64 -1.99 28.32
CA ASN A 136 7.10 -3.33 28.67
C ASN A 136 6.15 -4.45 28.19
N SER A 137 5.09 -4.12 27.46
CA SER A 137 4.17 -5.12 26.90
C SER A 137 4.86 -5.98 25.84
N GLU A 138 4.38 -7.21 25.65
CA GLU A 138 4.94 -8.13 24.66
C GLU A 138 4.74 -7.61 23.23
N GLU A 139 3.64 -6.90 22.97
CA GLU A 139 3.34 -6.25 21.68
C GLU A 139 4.37 -5.16 21.35
N ILE A 140 4.70 -4.28 22.30
CA ILE A 140 5.68 -3.21 22.10
C ILE A 140 7.09 -3.78 21.94
N LYS A 141 7.47 -4.77 22.75
CA LYS A 141 8.76 -5.49 22.57
C LYS A 141 8.85 -6.13 21.20
N TYR A 142 7.80 -6.82 20.77
CA TYR A 142 7.75 -7.45 19.45
C TYR A 142 7.84 -6.42 18.32
N LEU A 143 7.06 -5.34 18.39
CA LEU A 143 7.06 -4.26 17.39
C LEU A 143 8.45 -3.64 17.24
N LYS A 144 9.08 -3.25 18.35
CA LYS A 144 10.42 -2.65 18.36
C LYS A 144 11.47 -3.62 17.82
N LYS A 145 11.49 -4.86 18.29
CA LYS A 145 12.42 -5.90 17.82
C LYS A 145 12.30 -6.15 16.31
N ARG A 146 11.07 -6.17 15.77
CA ARG A 146 10.85 -6.33 14.32
C ARG A 146 11.36 -5.14 13.53
N ARG A 147 11.14 -3.90 14.01
CA ARG A 147 11.69 -2.71 13.35
C ARG A 147 13.21 -2.68 13.41
N GLU A 148 13.81 -3.02 14.54
CA GLU A 148 15.26 -3.12 14.71
C GLU A 148 15.87 -4.13 13.73
N THR A 149 15.30 -5.34 13.65
CA THR A 149 15.72 -6.38 12.69
C THR A 149 15.64 -5.90 11.23
N LEU A 150 14.74 -4.94 10.94
CA LEU A 150 14.52 -4.37 9.61
C LEU A 150 15.25 -3.02 9.39
N GLY A 151 16.22 -2.67 10.24
CA GLY A 151 17.06 -1.47 10.07
C GLY A 151 16.48 -0.18 10.66
N GLY A 152 15.53 -0.27 11.60
CA GLY A 152 14.97 0.87 12.34
C GLY A 152 13.57 1.27 11.85
N SER A 153 13.08 2.46 12.20
CA SER A 153 11.72 2.93 11.85
C SER A 153 11.64 3.55 10.45
N LEU A 154 10.49 3.37 9.78
CA LEU A 154 10.15 3.98 8.48
C LEU A 154 8.69 4.48 8.50
N PRO A 155 8.34 5.53 7.73
CA PRO A 155 9.19 6.28 6.82
C PRO A 155 10.20 7.20 7.55
N LYS A 156 11.39 7.36 6.98
CA LYS A 156 12.43 8.26 7.48
C LYS A 156 13.01 9.03 6.31
N ARG A 157 13.17 10.34 6.46
CA ARG A 157 13.86 11.19 5.49
C ARG A 157 15.12 11.74 6.15
N SER A 158 16.27 11.50 5.54
CA SER A 158 17.54 12.06 5.97
C SER A 158 18.04 13.05 4.93
N PHE A 159 18.62 14.16 5.39
CA PHE A 159 19.33 15.10 4.55
C PHE A 159 20.83 14.99 4.86
N LYS A 160 21.65 14.86 3.82
CA LYS A 160 23.10 14.95 3.92
C LYS A 160 23.53 16.13 3.06
N LYS A 161 24.18 17.13 3.67
CA LYS A 161 24.83 18.19 2.90
C LYS A 161 25.95 17.54 2.08
N VAL A 162 25.82 17.59 0.76
CA VAL A 162 26.87 17.13 -0.15
C VAL A 162 27.50 18.39 -0.73
N GLU A 163 28.76 18.62 -0.38
CA GLU A 163 29.55 19.66 -1.04
C GLU A 163 29.99 19.11 -2.40
N LEU A 164 29.62 19.83 -3.46
CA LEU A 164 29.91 19.48 -4.83
C LEU A 164 30.80 20.57 -5.40
N VAL A 165 31.96 20.18 -5.91
CA VAL A 165 32.77 21.05 -6.74
C VAL A 165 32.17 21.01 -8.14
N THR A 166 31.67 22.15 -8.60
CA THR A 166 31.17 22.31 -9.97
C THR A 166 32.31 22.76 -10.87
N PRO A 167 32.41 22.27 -12.12
CA PRO A 167 33.37 22.80 -13.07
C PRO A 167 33.07 24.28 -13.29
N LYS A 168 34.13 25.10 -13.40
CA LYS A 168 33.97 26.50 -13.76
C LYS A 168 33.46 26.64 -15.20
N ILE A 169 32.83 27.76 -15.51
CA ILE A 169 32.21 28.00 -16.81
C ILE A 169 33.21 27.90 -17.97
N GLU A 170 34.47 28.30 -17.76
CA GLU A 170 35.53 28.25 -18.77
C GLU A 170 35.87 26.81 -19.13
N LYS A 171 35.68 25.84 -18.22
CA LYS A 171 35.92 24.42 -18.51
C LYS A 171 34.86 23.79 -19.40
N HIS A 172 33.64 24.32 -19.42
CA HIS A 172 32.54 23.69 -20.14
C HIS A 172 31.88 24.54 -21.23
N SER A 173 32.00 25.86 -21.16
CA SER A 173 31.28 26.80 -22.02
C SER A 173 32.15 27.97 -22.49
N ASN A 174 33.48 27.84 -22.54
CA ASN A 174 34.36 28.91 -23.03
C ASN A 174 33.96 29.45 -24.40
N PHE A 175 33.50 28.55 -25.28
CA PHE A 175 33.06 28.87 -26.63
C PHE A 175 31.87 29.82 -26.73
N LEU A 176 31.13 30.05 -25.63
CA LEU A 176 30.07 31.06 -25.59
C LEU A 176 30.65 32.49 -25.53
N PHE A 177 31.91 32.62 -25.14
CA PHE A 177 32.62 33.90 -25.01
C PHE A 177 33.59 34.16 -26.16
N GLU A 178 33.77 33.19 -27.05
CA GLU A 178 34.62 33.30 -28.24
C GLU A 178 33.76 33.69 -29.45
N GLU A 179 34.29 34.55 -30.32
CA GLU A 179 33.69 34.76 -31.63
C GLU A 179 33.72 33.46 -32.43
N SER A 180 32.63 33.16 -33.13
CA SER A 180 32.50 31.94 -33.92
C SER A 180 32.17 32.28 -35.36
N ASP A 181 32.95 31.74 -36.30
CA ASP A 181 32.69 31.82 -37.73
C ASP A 181 31.45 31.01 -38.18
N ARG A 182 30.78 30.33 -37.23
CA ARG A 182 29.62 29.47 -37.50
C ARG A 182 28.49 29.79 -36.55
N GLU A 183 27.31 30.04 -37.12
CA GLU A 183 26.08 30.10 -36.35
C GLU A 183 25.73 28.74 -35.76
N TYR A 184 25.27 28.73 -34.52
CA TYR A 184 24.76 27.54 -33.85
C TYR A 184 23.53 27.88 -33.01
N SER A 185 22.61 26.93 -32.90
CA SER A 185 21.42 27.09 -32.08
C SER A 185 21.74 27.01 -30.58
N THR A 186 20.85 27.53 -29.74
CA THR A 186 20.94 27.38 -28.28
C THR A 186 20.97 25.91 -27.85
N THR A 187 20.29 25.03 -28.58
CA THR A 187 20.36 23.57 -28.37
C THR A 187 21.76 23.03 -28.59
N THR A 188 22.43 23.46 -29.68
CA THR A 188 23.83 23.07 -29.95
C THR A 188 24.77 23.58 -28.84
N GLY A 189 24.57 24.82 -28.38
CA GLY A 189 25.32 25.37 -27.24
C GLY A 189 25.10 24.60 -25.95
N LEU A 190 23.85 24.21 -25.64
CA LEU A 190 23.52 23.40 -24.47
C LEU A 190 24.17 22.01 -24.54
N VAL A 191 24.06 21.31 -25.67
CA VAL A 191 24.64 19.96 -25.85
C VAL A 191 26.16 20.01 -25.77
N ARG A 192 26.81 21.04 -26.36
CA ARG A 192 28.26 21.24 -26.26
C ARG A 192 28.70 21.47 -24.82
N SER A 193 27.96 22.30 -24.07
CA SER A 193 28.22 22.56 -22.65
C SER A 193 28.03 21.29 -21.81
N LEU A 194 26.92 20.57 -22.00
CA LEU A 194 26.63 19.32 -21.31
C LEU A 194 27.71 18.26 -21.57
N GLY A 195 28.17 18.14 -22.83
CA GLY A 195 29.24 17.22 -23.20
C GLY A 195 30.56 17.52 -22.49
N ASN A 196 30.90 18.80 -22.30
CA ASN A 196 32.09 19.18 -21.55
C ASN A 196 31.91 18.95 -20.02
N ILE A 197 30.73 19.22 -19.46
CA ILE A 197 30.43 18.90 -18.05
C ILE A 197 30.55 17.39 -17.80
N MET A 198 30.08 16.55 -18.73
CA MET A 198 30.20 15.09 -18.65
C MET A 198 31.66 14.59 -18.70
N ARG A 199 32.58 15.36 -19.29
CA ARG A 199 34.03 15.05 -19.31
C ARG A 199 34.76 15.48 -18.05
N ASP A 200 34.14 16.29 -17.19
CA ASP A 200 34.73 16.65 -15.90
C ASP A 200 34.90 15.41 -15.02
N LYS A 201 36.11 15.18 -14.51
CA LYS A 201 36.47 13.96 -13.77
C LYS A 201 35.73 13.85 -12.42
N GLU A 202 35.36 14.96 -11.81
CA GLU A 202 34.72 14.99 -10.49
C GLU A 202 33.19 15.01 -10.59
N PHE A 203 32.67 15.84 -11.50
CA PHE A 203 31.24 16.11 -11.64
C PHE A 203 30.56 15.27 -12.72
N GLY A 204 31.27 14.89 -13.80
CA GLY A 204 30.68 14.24 -14.98
C GLY A 204 29.91 12.95 -14.67
N LYS A 205 30.41 12.13 -13.74
CA LYS A 205 29.76 10.88 -13.28
C LYS A 205 28.40 11.08 -12.57
N ARG A 206 28.04 12.32 -12.24
CA ARG A 206 26.78 12.69 -11.57
C ARG A 206 25.74 13.21 -12.54
N VAL A 207 26.13 13.49 -13.78
CA VAL A 207 25.23 13.98 -14.83
C VAL A 207 24.54 12.80 -15.47
N VAL A 208 23.21 12.82 -15.49
CA VAL A 208 22.37 11.82 -16.14
C VAL A 208 21.49 12.54 -17.17
N PRO A 209 21.92 12.63 -18.44
CA PRO A 209 21.08 13.17 -19.49
C PRO A 209 19.87 12.26 -19.71
N ILE A 210 18.69 12.86 -19.79
CA ILE A 210 17.44 12.14 -20.07
C ILE A 210 16.83 12.78 -21.32
N VAL A 211 16.56 11.95 -22.33
CA VAL A 211 15.90 12.32 -23.57
C VAL A 211 14.64 11.47 -23.67
N ALA A 212 13.55 12.06 -24.15
CA ALA A 212 12.26 11.38 -24.34
C ALA A 212 12.15 10.79 -25.76
#